data_AF-A0A1Y0L1A7-F1
#
_entry.id   AF-A0A1Y0L1A7-F1
#
_cell.length_a   1.000
_cell.length_b   1.000
_cell.length_c   1.000
_cell.angle_alpha   90.00
_cell.angle_beta   90.00
_cell.angle_gamma   90.00
#
_symmetry.space_group_name_H-M   'P 1'
#
loop_
_entity.id
_entity.type
_entity.pdbx_description
1 polymer ?
#
loop_
_entity_poly.entity_id
_entity_poly.type
_entity_poly.pdbx_seq_one_letter_code
_entity_poly.pdbx_strand_id
1 'polypeptide(L)'
;MNKKTIFSGAFILVTLTTILWLMLNKSQVQPVNIKNDQYVTFKIKFDIKLKDPNLVPQPILYQGQLTTEKKFLKSQKLSYLYKWFDVSVLKNFQTTKVIELYPDEEVEIAKTSRYKVDVDFFLSRGISLNNSKKTVAILANSDEDLETCFEKLKKIYIGNEYNKDFFMFGLPKLIY
;
A
#
# COMPACT_ATOMS: atom_id res chain seq x y z
N MET A 1 21.25 -44.96 46.68
CA MET A 1 20.98 -44.07 45.53
C MET A 1 22.23 -43.26 45.24
N ASN A 2 22.81 -43.39 44.04
CA ASN A 2 24.12 -42.82 43.72
C ASN A 2 24.06 -41.30 43.63
N LYS A 3 24.79 -40.57 44.49
CA LYS A 3 24.82 -39.09 44.49
C LYS A 3 25.19 -38.50 43.12
N LYS A 4 25.93 -39.25 42.29
CA LYS A 4 26.28 -38.86 40.91
C LYS A 4 25.06 -38.78 39.97
N THR A 5 24.10 -39.71 40.05
CA THR A 5 22.92 -39.70 39.16
C THR A 5 21.94 -38.59 39.50
N ILE A 6 21.84 -38.20 40.78
CA ILE A 6 21.00 -37.08 41.24
C ILE A 6 21.57 -35.75 40.74
N PHE A 7 22.90 -35.58 40.79
CA PHE A 7 23.57 -34.37 40.30
C PHE A 7 23.43 -34.19 38.77
N SER A 8 23.56 -35.27 37.99
CA SER A 8 23.37 -35.20 36.54
C SER A 8 21.92 -34.94 36.14
N GLY A 9 20.94 -35.43 36.90
CA GLY A 9 19.52 -35.13 36.65
C GLY A 9 19.15 -33.68 36.92
N ALA A 10 19.69 -33.08 37.99
CA ALA A 10 19.46 -31.67 38.31
C ALA A 10 20.07 -30.74 37.26
N PHE A 11 21.25 -31.07 36.71
CA PHE A 11 21.89 -30.25 35.68
C PHE A 11 21.09 -30.21 34.37
N ILE A 12 20.56 -31.37 33.94
CA ILE A 12 19.71 -31.47 32.74
C ILE A 12 18.44 -30.62 32.88
N LEU A 13 17.83 -30.63 34.07
CA LEU A 13 16.61 -29.88 34.33
C LEU A 13 16.85 -28.35 34.24
N VAL A 14 17.98 -27.86 34.77
CA VAL A 14 18.35 -26.43 34.70
C VAL A 14 18.67 -26.01 33.26
N THR A 15 19.31 -26.87 32.48
CA THR A 15 19.57 -26.59 31.05
C THR A 15 18.28 -26.56 30.23
N LEU A 16 17.30 -27.42 30.52
CA LEU A 16 16.04 -27.41 29.79
C LEU A 16 15.21 -26.15 30.09
N THR A 17 15.15 -25.72 31.35
CA THR A 17 14.37 -24.53 31.73
C THR A 17 14.97 -23.25 31.17
N THR A 18 16.30 -23.14 31.10
CA THR A 18 16.98 -22.00 30.47
C THR A 18 16.78 -21.94 28.97
N ILE A 19 16.82 -23.08 28.26
CA ILE A 19 16.52 -23.14 26.83
C ILE A 19 15.05 -22.78 26.56
N LEU A 20 14.12 -23.27 27.38
CA LEU A 20 12.70 -22.95 27.26
C LEU A 20 12.44 -21.46 27.49
N TRP A 21 13.11 -20.85 28.47
CA TRP A 21 13.03 -19.42 28.75
C TRP A 21 13.58 -18.57 27.59
N LEU A 22 14.69 -18.98 26.96
CA LEU A 22 15.24 -18.32 25.77
C LEU A 22 14.31 -18.43 24.54
N MET A 23 13.62 -19.56 24.38
CA MET A 23 12.64 -19.77 23.30
C MET A 23 11.39 -18.90 23.50
N LEU A 24 10.90 -18.78 24.74
CA LEU A 24 9.73 -17.96 25.08
C LEU A 24 10.02 -16.45 25.03
N ASN A 25 11.26 -16.06 25.33
CA ASN A 25 11.72 -14.67 25.27
C ASN A 25 12.35 -14.28 23.93
N LYS A 26 12.02 -14.98 22.83
CA LYS A 26 12.15 -14.36 21.51
C LYS A 26 11.26 -13.12 21.53
N SER A 27 11.89 -11.98 21.82
CA SER A 27 11.27 -10.68 21.78
C SER A 27 10.49 -10.63 20.48
N GLN A 28 9.17 -10.45 20.59
CA GLN A 28 8.40 -9.97 19.47
C GLN A 28 9.14 -8.73 19.00
N VAL A 29 9.82 -8.83 17.86
CA VAL A 29 10.30 -7.67 17.14
C VAL A 29 9.01 -6.96 16.78
N GLN A 30 8.57 -6.08 17.68
CA GLN A 30 7.52 -5.15 17.34
C GLN A 30 8.02 -4.48 16.07
N PRO A 31 7.24 -4.45 14.98
CA PRO A 31 7.64 -3.71 13.80
C PRO A 31 7.98 -2.31 14.29
N VAL A 32 9.26 -1.95 14.15
CA VAL A 32 9.75 -0.63 14.54
C VAL A 32 8.85 0.35 13.79
N ASN A 33 8.00 1.04 14.53
CA ASN A 33 7.23 2.15 14.00
C ASN A 33 8.23 3.29 13.84
N ILE A 34 9.01 3.23 12.75
CA ILE A 34 9.93 4.28 12.35
C ILE A 34 9.06 5.52 12.24
N LYS A 35 9.33 6.54 13.05
CA LYS A 35 8.66 7.84 12.94
C LYS A 35 8.78 8.30 11.48
N ASN A 36 7.68 8.17 10.74
CA ASN A 36 7.62 8.35 9.28
C ASN A 36 7.99 9.78 8.87
N ASP A 37 7.98 10.70 9.83
CA ASP A 37 8.27 12.12 9.67
C ASP A 37 9.70 12.42 9.21
N GLN A 38 10.62 11.45 9.18
CA GLN A 38 11.98 11.67 8.69
C GLN A 38 12.20 11.28 7.23
N TYR A 39 11.26 10.59 6.60
CA TYR A 39 11.43 10.06 5.24
C TYR A 39 10.43 10.67 4.27
N VAL A 40 10.87 10.84 3.03
CA VAL A 40 9.96 11.00 1.90
C VAL A 40 9.61 9.61 1.39
N THR A 41 8.31 9.33 1.35
CA THR A 41 7.76 8.04 0.90
C THR A 41 7.10 8.21 -0.46
N PHE A 42 7.18 7.17 -1.27
CA PHE A 42 6.55 7.11 -2.59
C PHE A 42 5.35 6.19 -2.50
N LYS A 43 4.17 6.70 -2.87
CA LYS A 43 2.92 5.94 -2.84
C LYS A 43 2.32 5.90 -4.23
N ILE A 44 1.93 4.72 -4.69
CA ILE A 44 1.13 4.62 -5.92
C ILE A 44 -0.31 5.05 -5.62
N LYS A 45 -0.82 6.01 -6.39
CA LYS A 45 -2.20 6.51 -6.26
C LYS A 45 -3.20 5.36 -6.49
N PHE A 46 -4.27 5.34 -5.70
CA PHE A 46 -5.33 4.30 -5.69
C PHE A 46 -4.86 2.86 -5.40
N ASP A 47 -3.66 2.70 -4.83
CA ASP A 47 -3.07 1.40 -4.52
C ASP A 47 -3.02 0.47 -5.75
N ILE A 48 -2.67 1.05 -6.91
CA ILE A 48 -2.43 0.30 -8.14
C ILE A 48 -1.17 -0.55 -7.96
N LYS A 49 -1.29 -1.84 -8.26
CA LYS A 49 -0.19 -2.80 -8.16
C LYS A 49 0.58 -2.78 -9.48
N LEU A 50 1.84 -2.33 -9.45
CA LEU A 50 2.74 -2.45 -10.60
C LEU A 50 3.18 -3.90 -10.77
N LYS A 51 3.41 -4.34 -12.01
CA LYS A 51 4.04 -5.64 -12.25
C LYS A 51 5.53 -5.61 -11.91
N ASP A 52 6.22 -4.51 -12.22
CA ASP A 52 7.58 -4.25 -11.77
C ASP A 52 7.58 -3.27 -10.59
N PRO A 53 7.74 -3.74 -9.34
CA PRO A 53 7.78 -2.88 -8.17
C PRO A 53 9.06 -2.03 -8.10
N ASN A 54 10.12 -2.36 -8.86
CA ASN A 54 11.40 -1.64 -8.80
C ASN A 54 11.35 -0.25 -9.44
N LEU A 55 10.27 0.06 -10.17
CA LEU A 55 10.02 1.40 -10.71
C LEU A 55 9.77 2.44 -9.61
N VAL A 56 9.37 2.01 -8.41
CA VAL A 56 9.12 2.88 -7.26
C VAL A 56 10.36 2.92 -6.36
N PRO A 57 10.92 4.09 -6.08
CA PRO A 57 12.08 4.20 -5.19
C PRO A 57 11.73 3.79 -3.76
N GLN A 58 12.74 3.29 -3.04
CA GLN A 58 12.65 3.12 -1.59
C GLN A 58 12.51 4.48 -0.89
N PRO A 59 11.94 4.55 0.33
CA PRO A 59 11.87 5.78 1.10
C PRO A 59 13.25 6.45 1.27
N ILE A 60 13.29 7.77 1.13
CA ILE A 60 14.53 8.56 1.16
C ILE A 60 14.53 9.49 2.36
N LEU A 61 15.65 9.56 3.08
CA LEU A 61 15.79 10.44 4.22
C LEU A 61 15.58 11.91 3.81
N TYR A 62 14.66 12.59 4.49
CA TYR A 62 14.38 13.99 4.28
C TYR A 62 15.42 14.87 5.00
N GLN A 63 16.38 15.40 4.26
CA GLN A 63 17.47 16.23 4.79
C GLN A 63 17.15 17.74 4.82
N GLY A 64 15.87 18.13 4.74
CA GLY A 64 15.43 19.52 4.92
C GLY A 64 15.37 20.40 3.66
N GLN A 65 14.93 21.65 3.88
CA GLN A 65 14.76 22.82 2.99
C GLN A 65 13.98 22.68 1.66
N LEU A 66 13.30 21.57 1.38
CA LEU A 66 12.61 21.40 0.09
C LEU A 66 11.09 21.59 0.22
N THR A 67 10.56 22.56 -0.54
CA THR A 67 9.17 23.02 -0.40
C THR A 67 8.15 22.22 -1.21
N THR A 68 8.59 21.52 -2.26
CA THR A 68 7.70 20.81 -3.22
C THR A 68 8.31 19.50 -3.70
N GLU A 69 7.45 18.60 -4.16
CA GLU A 69 7.78 17.29 -4.74
C GLU A 69 8.76 17.44 -5.91
N LYS A 70 8.45 18.35 -6.85
CA LYS A 70 9.31 18.60 -8.02
C LYS A 70 10.73 19.02 -7.62
N LYS A 71 10.87 19.91 -6.64
CA LYS A 71 12.19 20.34 -6.14
C LYS A 71 12.91 19.18 -5.46
N PHE A 72 12.18 18.38 -4.67
CA PHE A 72 12.71 17.19 -4.01
C PHE A 72 13.23 16.17 -5.02
N LEU A 73 12.40 15.76 -5.98
CA LEU A 73 12.78 14.79 -7.01
C LEU A 73 14.01 15.23 -7.79
N LYS A 74 14.09 16.52 -8.17
CA LYS A 74 15.28 17.06 -8.85
C LYS A 74 16.53 16.96 -7.98
N SER A 75 16.44 17.32 -6.70
CA SER A 75 17.59 17.26 -5.77
C SER A 75 18.11 15.85 -5.56
N GLN A 76 17.22 14.86 -5.56
CA GLN A 76 17.53 13.44 -5.37
C GLN A 76 17.86 12.72 -6.69
N LYS A 77 17.98 13.44 -7.82
CA LYS A 77 18.21 12.87 -9.16
C LYS A 77 17.13 11.87 -9.59
N LEU A 78 15.89 12.06 -9.12
CA LEU A 78 14.72 11.23 -9.40
C LEU A 78 13.78 11.82 -10.47
N SER A 79 14.25 12.79 -11.25
CA SER A 79 13.43 13.35 -12.34
C SER A 79 13.06 12.33 -13.42
N TYR A 80 13.72 11.17 -13.47
CA TYR A 80 13.34 10.07 -14.35
C TYR A 80 11.95 9.49 -14.04
N LEU A 81 11.41 9.69 -12.83
CA LEU A 81 10.08 9.20 -12.46
C LEU A 81 8.99 9.78 -13.35
N TYR A 82 9.17 11.02 -13.85
CA TYR A 82 8.24 11.66 -14.78
C TYR A 82 8.14 10.98 -16.16
N LYS A 83 8.99 9.97 -16.45
CA LYS A 83 8.87 9.14 -17.64
C LYS A 83 7.81 8.04 -17.48
N TRP A 84 7.54 7.64 -16.23
CA TRP A 84 6.73 6.47 -15.90
C TRP A 84 5.48 6.83 -15.08
N PHE A 85 5.49 8.00 -14.46
CA PHE A 85 4.47 8.42 -13.52
C PHE A 85 4.14 9.90 -13.70
N ASP A 86 2.86 10.20 -13.63
CA ASP A 86 2.40 11.53 -13.22
C ASP A 86 2.59 11.68 -11.70
N VAL A 87 3.15 12.80 -11.28
CA VAL A 87 3.48 13.07 -9.88
C VAL A 87 2.50 14.11 -9.35
N SER A 88 1.63 13.69 -8.42
CA SER A 88 0.68 14.60 -7.78
C SER A 88 1.41 15.73 -7.08
N VAL A 89 0.91 16.96 -7.24
CA VAL A 89 1.36 18.13 -6.47
C VAL A 89 0.41 18.32 -5.29
N LEU A 90 0.87 17.96 -4.09
CA LEU A 90 0.10 18.02 -2.86
C LEU A 90 0.45 19.29 -2.08
N LYS A 91 -0.59 20.05 -1.70
CA LYS A 91 -0.43 21.29 -0.90
C LYS A 91 0.26 21.05 0.45
N ASN A 92 0.21 19.82 0.97
CA ASN A 92 0.68 19.42 2.29
C ASN A 92 1.95 18.56 2.26
N PHE A 93 2.69 18.51 1.14
CA PHE A 93 3.91 17.70 1.00
C PHE A 93 4.92 17.88 2.14
N GLN A 94 5.13 19.10 2.64
CA GLN A 94 6.09 19.34 3.72
C GLN A 94 5.70 18.64 5.03
N THR A 95 4.41 18.41 5.23
CA THR A 95 3.85 17.72 6.39
C THR A 95 3.76 16.22 6.16
N THR A 96 3.19 15.80 5.03
CA THR A 96 2.96 14.37 4.74
C THR A 96 4.22 13.65 4.30
N LYS A 97 5.10 14.35 3.57
CA LYS A 97 6.30 13.80 2.92
C LYS A 97 5.98 12.60 2.05
N VAL A 98 4.79 12.59 1.47
CA VAL A 98 4.33 11.57 0.51
C VAL A 98 4.41 12.17 -0.88
N ILE A 99 5.08 11.46 -1.78
CA ILE A 99 5.01 11.70 -3.22
C ILE A 99 4.06 10.66 -3.79
N GLU A 100 2.89 11.10 -4.23
CA GLU A 100 1.95 10.23 -4.92
C GLU A 100 2.32 10.12 -6.40
N LEU A 101 2.39 8.89 -6.87
CA LEU A 101 2.74 8.52 -8.24
C LEU A 101 1.52 7.86 -8.88
N TYR A 102 1.07 8.39 -10.01
CA TYR A 102 0.05 7.76 -10.84
C TYR A 102 0.71 7.17 -12.09
N PRO A 103 0.64 5.85 -12.33
CA PRO A 103 1.35 5.20 -13.42
C PRO A 103 0.80 5.61 -14.79
N ASP A 104 1.71 5.95 -15.69
CA ASP A 104 1.38 6.22 -17.10
C ASP A 104 0.87 4.94 -17.79
N GLU A 105 0.27 5.10 -18.98
CA GLU A 105 -0.28 3.96 -19.75
C GLU A 105 0.78 2.92 -20.17
N GLU A 106 2.03 3.32 -20.31
CA GLU A 106 3.14 2.41 -20.66
C GLU A 106 3.60 1.53 -19.49
N VAL A 107 3.24 1.89 -18.25
CA VAL A 107 3.63 1.11 -17.07
C VAL A 107 2.70 -0.10 -16.91
N GLU A 108 3.29 -1.29 -16.90
CA GLU A 108 2.53 -2.51 -16.70
C GLU A 108 1.99 -2.63 -15.27
N ILE A 109 0.68 -2.81 -15.17
CA ILE A 109 -0.05 -2.95 -13.91
C ILE A 109 -0.78 -4.28 -13.81
N ALA A 110 -0.94 -4.77 -12.58
CA ALA A 110 -1.76 -5.93 -12.28
C ALA A 110 -3.24 -5.51 -12.15
N LYS A 111 -4.09 -6.12 -12.97
CA LYS A 111 -5.54 -5.87 -12.96
C LYS A 111 -6.29 -7.03 -12.30
N THR A 112 -7.38 -6.70 -11.62
CA THR A 112 -8.30 -7.67 -11.03
C THR A 112 -9.53 -7.82 -11.92
N SER A 113 -10.00 -9.04 -12.17
CA SER A 113 -11.25 -9.20 -12.91
C SER A 113 -12.40 -8.48 -12.17
N ARG A 114 -13.26 -7.77 -12.90
CA ARG A 114 -14.43 -7.09 -12.33
C ARG A 114 -15.39 -8.02 -11.56
N TYR A 115 -15.34 -9.33 -11.84
CA TYR A 115 -16.14 -10.32 -11.13
C TYR A 115 -15.51 -10.79 -9.81
N LYS A 116 -14.26 -10.40 -9.56
CA LYS A 116 -13.49 -10.77 -8.36
C LYS A 116 -13.27 -9.61 -7.40
N VAL A 117 -13.75 -8.42 -7.73
CA VAL A 117 -13.72 -7.28 -6.80
C VAL A 117 -14.90 -7.39 -5.84
N ASP A 118 -14.63 -7.13 -4.56
CA ASP A 118 -15.61 -7.18 -3.49
C ASP A 118 -15.70 -5.81 -2.79
N VAL A 119 -16.49 -5.74 -1.72
CA VAL A 119 -16.65 -4.49 -0.96
C VAL A 119 -15.31 -4.03 -0.35
N ASP A 120 -14.49 -4.97 0.12
CA ASP A 120 -13.21 -4.68 0.78
C ASP A 120 -12.16 -4.12 -0.19
N PHE A 121 -12.20 -4.55 -1.45
CA PHE A 121 -11.42 -3.97 -2.54
C PHE A 121 -11.64 -2.44 -2.64
N PHE A 122 -12.87 -1.97 -2.48
CA PHE A 122 -13.19 -0.54 -2.56
C PHE A 122 -12.97 0.18 -1.22
N LEU A 123 -13.32 -0.46 -0.10
CA LEU A 123 -13.10 0.12 1.24
C LEU A 123 -11.62 0.39 1.52
N SER A 124 -10.75 -0.55 1.16
CA SER A 124 -9.28 -0.39 1.31
C SER A 124 -8.73 0.81 0.54
N ARG A 125 -9.45 1.29 -0.47
CA ARG A 125 -9.12 2.46 -1.30
C ARG A 125 -9.94 3.69 -0.91
N GLY A 126 -10.51 3.72 0.29
CA GLY A 126 -11.20 4.90 0.82
C GLY A 126 -12.58 5.18 0.23
N ILE A 127 -13.16 4.24 -0.54
CA ILE A 127 -14.54 4.37 -1.02
C ILE A 127 -15.50 3.98 0.10
N SER A 128 -16.56 4.75 0.29
CA SER A 128 -17.54 4.52 1.36
C SER A 128 -18.29 3.21 1.17
N LEU A 129 -18.65 2.53 2.27
CA LEU A 129 -19.36 1.25 2.25
C LEU A 129 -20.59 1.24 1.33
N ASN A 130 -21.38 2.31 1.34
CA ASN A 130 -22.57 2.43 0.49
C ASN A 130 -22.20 2.43 -1.01
N ASN A 131 -21.17 3.21 -1.39
CA ASN A 131 -20.70 3.27 -2.77
C ASN A 131 -20.02 1.97 -3.18
N SER A 132 -19.25 1.34 -2.28
CA SER A 132 -18.63 0.03 -2.51
C SER A 132 -19.68 -1.04 -2.83
N LYS A 133 -20.74 -1.16 -2.01
CA LYS A 133 -21.83 -2.13 -2.26
C LYS A 133 -22.50 -1.93 -3.62
N LYS A 134 -22.84 -0.68 -3.96
CA LYS A 134 -23.45 -0.34 -5.26
C LYS A 134 -22.52 -0.65 -6.43
N THR A 135 -21.23 -0.36 -6.26
CA THR A 135 -20.21 -0.58 -7.29
C THR A 135 -20.05 -2.07 -7.57
N VAL A 136 -19.92 -2.89 -6.53
CA VAL A 136 -19.81 -4.36 -6.67
C VAL A 136 -21.04 -4.92 -7.38
N ALA A 137 -22.25 -4.49 -7.01
CA ALA A 137 -23.48 -4.96 -7.64
C ALA A 137 -23.52 -4.67 -9.16
N ILE A 138 -22.96 -3.54 -9.60
CA ILE A 138 -22.89 -3.20 -11.02
C ILE A 138 -21.81 -4.01 -11.73
N LEU A 139 -20.61 -4.10 -11.16
CA LEU A 139 -19.48 -4.79 -11.78
C LEU A 139 -19.66 -6.31 -11.86
N ALA A 140 -20.39 -6.89 -10.91
CA ALA A 140 -20.68 -8.32 -10.89
C ALA A 140 -21.77 -8.73 -11.89
N ASN A 141 -22.46 -7.79 -12.56
CA ASN A 141 -23.51 -8.12 -13.52
C ASN A 141 -22.92 -8.72 -14.80
N SER A 142 -23.06 -10.03 -14.98
CA SER A 142 -22.59 -10.76 -16.16
C SER A 142 -23.31 -10.39 -17.46
N ASP A 143 -24.50 -9.79 -17.38
CA ASP A 143 -25.34 -9.46 -18.54
C ASP A 143 -24.92 -8.14 -19.20
N GLU A 144 -24.02 -7.38 -18.57
CA GLU A 144 -23.56 -6.08 -19.04
C GLU A 144 -22.07 -6.11 -19.33
N ASP A 145 -21.61 -5.50 -20.41
CA ASP A 145 -20.17 -5.33 -20.62
C ASP A 145 -19.55 -4.31 -19.65
N LEU A 146 -18.21 -4.26 -19.62
CA LEU A 146 -17.49 -3.39 -18.69
C LEU A 146 -17.73 -1.90 -18.98
N GLU A 147 -17.90 -1.53 -20.25
CA GLU A 147 -18.17 -0.15 -20.66
C GLU A 147 -19.53 0.32 -20.12
N THR A 148 -20.57 -0.50 -20.29
CA THR A 148 -21.92 -0.25 -19.75
C THR A 148 -21.89 -0.13 -18.23
N CYS A 149 -21.11 -0.98 -17.54
CA CYS A 149 -20.90 -0.85 -16.11
C CYS A 149 -20.28 0.51 -15.75
N PHE A 150 -19.25 0.97 -16.46
CA PHE A 150 -18.65 2.28 -16.21
C PHE A 150 -19.64 3.44 -16.44
N GLU A 151 -20.50 3.37 -17.46
CA GLU A 151 -21.56 4.36 -17.67
C GLU A 151 -22.57 4.39 -16.52
N LYS A 152 -22.89 3.24 -15.92
CA LYS A 152 -23.75 3.20 -14.73
C LYS A 152 -23.05 3.74 -13.49
N LEU A 153 -21.76 3.44 -13.33
CA LEU A 153 -20.96 3.95 -12.21
C LEU A 153 -20.89 5.48 -12.25
N LYS A 154 -20.76 6.11 -13.43
CA LYS A 154 -20.81 7.59 -13.61
C LYS A 154 -21.97 8.25 -12.88
N LYS A 155 -23.13 7.59 -12.83
CA LYS A 155 -24.34 8.11 -12.18
C LYS A 155 -24.30 8.00 -10.65
N ILE A 156 -23.42 7.16 -10.11
CA ILE A 156 -23.34 6.82 -8.68
C ILE A 156 -22.29 7.65 -7.95
N TYR A 157 -21.18 7.98 -8.61
CA TYR A 157 -20.11 8.74 -7.95
C TYR A 157 -20.30 10.27 -8.08
N ILE A 158 -21.36 10.78 -7.47
CA ILE A 158 -21.50 12.20 -7.18
C ILE A 158 -20.94 12.42 -5.77
N GLY A 159 -19.75 13.00 -5.65
CA GLY A 159 -19.07 13.10 -4.35
C GLY A 159 -17.85 14.02 -4.35
N ASN A 160 -16.94 13.77 -3.39
CA ASN A 160 -15.68 14.49 -3.28
C ASN A 160 -14.77 14.22 -4.50
N GLU A 161 -13.76 15.08 -4.66
CA GLU A 161 -12.80 15.01 -5.76
C GLU A 161 -12.10 13.63 -5.84
N TYR A 162 -11.73 13.07 -4.69
CA TYR A 162 -11.11 11.74 -4.62
C TYR A 162 -11.97 10.64 -5.26
N ASN A 163 -13.26 10.57 -4.92
CA ASN A 163 -14.15 9.56 -5.46
C ASN A 163 -14.28 9.73 -6.98
N LYS A 164 -14.41 10.97 -7.46
CA LYS A 164 -14.49 11.25 -8.89
C LYS A 164 -13.24 10.76 -9.62
N ASP A 165 -12.07 11.12 -9.12
CA ASP A 165 -10.80 10.68 -9.70
C ASP A 165 -10.65 9.16 -9.65
N PHE A 166 -11.04 8.53 -8.54
CA PHE A 166 -10.95 7.08 -8.39
C PHE A 166 -11.78 6.37 -9.45
N PHE A 167 -13.04 6.74 -9.64
CA PHE A 167 -13.90 6.04 -10.60
C PHE A 167 -13.57 6.38 -12.06
N MET A 168 -13.10 7.60 -12.34
CA MET A 168 -12.75 8.02 -13.70
C MET A 168 -11.39 7.50 -14.17
N PHE A 169 -10.39 7.48 -13.28
CA PHE A 169 -9.00 7.22 -13.66
C PHE A 169 -8.41 6.01 -12.92
N GLY A 170 -8.77 5.80 -11.65
CA GLY A 170 -8.24 4.70 -10.85
C GLY A 170 -8.84 3.34 -11.23
N LEU A 171 -10.15 3.22 -11.20
CA LEU A 171 -10.87 1.97 -11.41
C LEU A 171 -10.59 1.34 -12.78
N PRO A 172 -10.59 2.08 -13.92
CA PRO A 172 -10.24 1.51 -15.23
C PRO A 172 -8.82 0.92 -15.32
N LYS A 173 -7.88 1.44 -14.52
CA LYS A 173 -6.54 0.86 -14.39
C LYS A 173 -6.53 -0.38 -13.50
N LEU A 174 -7.43 -0.48 -12.53
CA LEU A 174 -7.43 -1.56 -11.55
C LEU A 174 -8.17 -2.82 -11.99
N ILE A 175 -9.12 -2.72 -12.93
CA ILE A 175 -9.97 -3.85 -13.34
C ILE A 175 -9.98 -4.12 -14.84
N TYR A 176 -10.37 -5.35 -15.20
CA TYR A 176 -10.69 -5.79 -16.56
C TYR A 176 -11.96 -6.65 -16.57
#